data_AF-A0A830BRU7-F1
#
_entry.id   AF-A0A830BRU7-F1
#
_cell.length_a   1.000
_cell.length_b   1.000
_cell.length_c   1.000
_cell.angle_alpha   90.00
_cell.angle_beta   90.00
_cell.angle_gamma   90.00
#
_symmetry.space_group_name_H-M   'P 1'
#
loop_
_entity.id
_entity.type
_entity.pdbx_description
1 polymer ?
#
loop_
_entity_poly.entity_id
_entity_poly.type
_entity_poly.pdbx_seq_one_letter_code
_entity_poly.pdbx_strand_id
1 'polypeptide(L)'
;DVRRRAVTYHPTIWGDYFLAYTSDVTDISAAEKQELEKKKEMVTNLLTQIPDDSFHKLDLINAIQRLGVGYHFEKEIDTSFQNIHDNC
;
A
#
# COMPACT_ATOMS: atom_id res chain seq x y z
N ASP A 1 18.99 50.89 9.03
CA ASP A 1 19.51 49.52 9.02
C ASP A 1 18.69 48.68 10.01
N VAL A 2 17.98 47.65 9.53
CA VAL A 2 17.08 46.82 10.37
C VAL A 2 17.82 45.54 10.74
N ARG A 3 18.17 45.38 12.02
CA ARG A 3 18.84 44.17 12.53
C ARG A 3 17.89 42.97 12.51
N ARG A 4 18.18 41.95 11.69
CA ARG A 4 17.51 40.64 11.80
C ARG A 4 17.89 39.98 13.13
N ARG A 5 16.91 39.38 13.81
CA ARG A 5 17.19 38.49 14.96
C ARG A 5 17.89 37.23 14.45
N ALA A 6 19.02 36.90 15.07
CA ALA A 6 19.69 35.63 14.84
C ALA A 6 18.93 34.52 15.59
N VAL A 7 18.56 33.46 14.88
CA VAL A 7 17.98 32.24 15.44
C VAL A 7 18.78 31.07 14.88
N THR A 8 19.25 30.19 15.76
CA THR A 8 19.93 28.94 15.41
C THR A 8 18.93 27.79 15.38
N TYR A 9 18.71 27.22 14.20
CA TYR A 9 17.92 26.01 14.03
C TYR A 9 18.83 24.77 14.04
N HIS A 10 18.31 23.65 14.52
CA HIS A 10 19.01 22.38 14.39
C HIS A 10 19.10 21.98 12.90
N PRO A 11 20.26 21.49 12.42
CA PRO A 11 20.39 21.03 11.04
C PRO A 11 19.46 19.84 10.73
N THR A 12 19.19 19.58 9.46
CA THR A 12 18.48 18.37 9.04
C THR A 12 19.29 17.13 9.42
N ILE A 13 18.62 16.11 9.96
CA ILE A 13 19.25 14.80 10.27
C ILE A 13 19.59 14.01 8.99
N TRP A 14 19.00 14.38 7.85
CA TRP A 14 19.12 13.63 6.60
C TRP A 14 20.15 14.23 5.63
N GLY A 15 20.53 15.50 5.80
CA GLY A 15 21.40 16.20 4.86
C GLY A 15 20.92 16.02 3.41
N ASP A 16 21.84 15.59 2.55
CA ASP A 16 21.57 15.33 1.13
C ASP A 16 21.31 13.85 0.82
N TYR A 17 21.14 13.01 1.85
CA TYR A 17 21.08 11.54 1.71
C TYR A 17 20.03 11.07 0.69
N PHE A 18 18.87 11.71 0.66
CA PHE A 18 17.78 11.37 -0.29
C PHE A 18 17.85 12.14 -1.62
N LEU A 19 18.80 13.07 -1.79
CA LEU A 19 18.92 13.86 -3.03
C LEU A 19 19.59 13.06 -4.15
N ALA A 20 20.42 12.06 -3.82
CA ALA A 20 21.11 11.19 -4.77
C ALA A 20 20.23 9.99 -5.20
N TYR A 21 19.02 10.27 -5.70
CA TYR A 21 18.14 9.23 -6.21
C TYR A 21 18.48 8.90 -7.67
N THR A 22 18.86 7.65 -7.96
CA THR A 22 18.98 7.11 -9.32
C THR A 22 17.81 6.17 -9.61
N SER A 23 17.18 6.30 -10.79
CA SER A 23 16.04 5.48 -11.22
C SER A 23 16.32 3.97 -11.20
N ASP A 24 17.59 3.60 -11.38
CA ASP A 24 18.07 2.22 -11.41
C ASP A 24 17.83 1.46 -10.09
N VAL A 25 17.59 2.17 -8.97
CA VAL A 25 17.32 1.57 -7.66
C VAL A 25 15.88 1.06 -7.53
N THR A 26 14.97 1.54 -8.38
CA THR A 26 13.53 1.20 -8.29
C THR A 26 12.99 0.42 -9.48
N ASP A 27 13.79 0.22 -10.52
CA ASP A 27 13.37 -0.59 -11.65
C ASP A 27 13.38 -2.07 -11.24
N ILE A 28 12.18 -2.63 -11.10
CA ILE A 28 11.99 -4.07 -10.95
C ILE A 28 12.22 -4.74 -12.31
N SER A 29 12.86 -5.90 -12.29
CA SER A 29 13.06 -6.72 -13.47
C SER A 29 11.72 -7.17 -14.07
N ALA A 30 11.74 -7.55 -15.35
CA ALA A 30 10.56 -8.12 -16.00
C ALA A 30 10.03 -9.38 -15.26
N ALA A 31 10.93 -10.18 -14.68
CA ALA A 31 10.58 -11.35 -13.89
C ALA A 31 9.85 -10.97 -12.58
N GLU A 32 10.35 -9.96 -11.86
CA GLU A 32 9.69 -9.46 -10.64
C GLU A 32 8.33 -8.86 -10.93
N LYS A 33 8.20 -8.12 -12.04
CA LYS A 33 6.90 -7.60 -12.49
C LYS A 33 5.92 -8.72 -12.80
N GLN A 34 6.36 -9.77 -13.50
CA GLN A 34 5.51 -10.92 -13.79
C GLN A 34 5.06 -11.63 -12.50
N GLU A 35 5.95 -11.79 -11.54
CA GLU A 35 5.62 -12.41 -10.25
C GLU A 35 4.65 -11.55 -9.42
N LEU A 36 4.80 -10.22 -9.48
CA LEU A 36 3.86 -9.29 -8.85
C LEU A 36 2.45 -9.45 -9.43
N GLU A 37 2.31 -9.53 -10.75
CA GLU A 37 0.99 -9.70 -11.39
C GLU A 37 0.35 -11.04 -11.03
N LYS A 38 1.12 -12.14 -11.00
CA LYS A 38 0.61 -13.44 -10.54
C LYS A 38 0.11 -13.39 -9.10
N LYS A 39 0.84 -12.72 -8.21
CA LYS A 39 0.45 -12.57 -6.80
C LYS A 39 -0.80 -11.71 -6.65
N LYS A 40 -0.94 -10.64 -7.43
CA LYS A 40 -2.18 -9.84 -7.47
C LYS A 40 -3.36 -10.69 -7.88
N GLU A 41 -3.25 -11.45 -8.96
CA GLU A 41 -4.32 -12.33 -9.43
C GLU A 41 -4.69 -13.39 -8.38
N MET A 42 -3.70 -13.98 -7.70
CA MET A 42 -3.95 -14.91 -6.61
C MET A 42 -4.76 -14.27 -5.47
N VAL A 43 -4.43 -13.04 -5.07
CA VAL A 43 -5.16 -12.32 -4.02
C VAL A 43 -6.57 -11.95 -4.47
N THR A 44 -6.75 -11.47 -5.70
CA THR A 44 -8.08 -11.22 -6.29
C THR A 44 -8.94 -12.48 -6.28
N ASN A 45 -8.36 -13.63 -6.63
CA ASN A 45 -9.05 -14.92 -6.61
C ASN A 45 -9.43 -15.37 -5.19
N LEU A 46 -8.59 -15.11 -4.19
CA LEU A 46 -8.93 -15.38 -2.79
C LEU A 46 -10.07 -14.48 -2.31
N LEU A 47 -10.04 -13.19 -2.68
CA LEU A 47 -11.09 -12.24 -2.35
C LEU A 47 -12.43 -12.61 -3.00
N THR A 48 -12.46 -13.27 -4.15
CA THR A 48 -13.72 -13.71 -4.78
C THR A 48 -14.22 -15.06 -4.26
N GLN A 49 -13.32 -15.99 -3.92
CA GLN A 49 -13.68 -17.35 -3.51
C GLN A 49 -14.13 -17.47 -2.05
N ILE A 50 -13.56 -16.67 -1.15
CA ILE A 50 -13.97 -16.69 0.26
C ILE A 50 -15.37 -16.06 0.36
N PRO A 51 -16.35 -16.72 0.99
CA PRO A 51 -17.68 -16.14 1.19
C PRO A 51 -17.63 -14.82 1.96
N ASP A 52 -18.48 -13.86 1.59
CA ASP A 52 -18.50 -12.53 2.20
C ASP A 52 -18.88 -12.59 3.69
N ASP A 53 -19.78 -13.49 4.09
CA ASP A 53 -20.21 -13.73 5.46
C ASP A 53 -19.16 -14.43 6.35
N SER A 54 -18.01 -14.83 5.77
CA SER A 54 -16.94 -15.52 6.49
C SER A 54 -16.03 -14.53 7.23
N PHE A 55 -15.75 -14.81 8.51
CA PHE A 55 -14.70 -14.10 9.26
C PHE A 55 -13.33 -14.14 8.56
N HIS A 56 -13.05 -15.20 7.80
CA HIS A 56 -11.81 -15.30 7.03
C HIS A 56 -11.69 -14.22 5.93
N LYS A 57 -12.81 -13.71 5.40
CA LYS A 57 -12.78 -12.58 4.46
C LYS A 57 -12.28 -11.33 5.17
N LEU A 58 -12.82 -11.02 6.34
CA LEU A 58 -12.43 -9.86 7.13
C LEU A 58 -10.94 -9.94 7.52
N ASP A 59 -10.45 -11.12 7.89
CA ASP A 59 -9.04 -11.35 8.19
C ASP A 59 -8.15 -11.10 6.96
N LEU A 60 -8.58 -11.56 5.78
CA LEU A 60 -7.86 -11.32 4.52
C LEU A 60 -7.82 -9.82 4.18
N ILE A 61 -8.96 -9.12 4.26
CA ILE A 61 -9.05 -7.67 4.00
C ILE A 61 -8.15 -6.91 4.97
N ASN A 62 -8.18 -7.24 6.26
CA ASN A 62 -7.33 -6.64 7.27
C ASN A 62 -5.83 -6.87 6.97
N ALA A 63 -5.44 -8.08 6.57
CA ALA A 63 -4.07 -8.38 6.19
C ALA A 63 -3.62 -7.54 4.98
N ILE A 64 -4.45 -7.45 3.94
CA ILE A 64 -4.19 -6.65 2.73
C ILE A 64 -4.00 -5.17 3.07
N GLN A 65 -4.85 -4.61 3.93
CA GLN A 65 -4.75 -3.21 4.35
C GLN A 65 -3.48 -2.97 5.18
N ARG A 66 -3.15 -3.83 6.15
CA ARG A 66 -1.97 -3.68 7.01
C ARG A 66 -0.65 -3.90 6.28
N LEU A 67 -0.66 -4.64 5.18
CA LEU A 67 0.48 -4.76 4.25
C LEU A 67 0.69 -3.52 3.38
N GLY A 68 -0.24 -2.55 3.39
CA GLY A 68 -0.15 -1.32 2.60
C GLY A 68 -0.42 -1.52 1.11
N VAL A 69 -1.02 -2.65 0.71
CA VAL A 69 -1.31 -3.00 -0.69
C VAL A 69 -2.81 -2.93 -1.01
N GLY A 70 -3.63 -2.42 -0.08
CA GLY A 70 -5.09 -2.32 -0.25
C GLY A 70 -5.54 -1.50 -1.47
N TYR A 71 -4.74 -0.52 -1.89
CA TYR A 71 -5.04 0.31 -3.06
C TYR A 71 -5.13 -0.48 -4.38
N HIS A 72 -4.60 -1.71 -4.43
CA HIS A 72 -4.75 -2.59 -5.60
C HIS A 72 -6.10 -3.31 -5.67
N PHE A 73 -6.85 -3.35 -4.56
CA PHE A 73 -8.04 -4.20 -4.40
C PHE A 73 -9.25 -3.41 -3.88
N GLU A 74 -9.26 -2.09 -4.07
CA GLU A 74 -10.31 -1.20 -3.52
C GLU A 74 -11.71 -1.68 -3.92
N LYS A 75 -11.89 -2.02 -5.20
CA LYS A 75 -13.19 -2.47 -5.73
C LYS A 75 -13.64 -3.79 -5.10
N GLU A 76 -12.75 -4.77 -4.98
CA GLU A 76 -13.03 -6.07 -4.38
C GLU A 76 -13.37 -5.94 -2.89
N ILE A 77 -12.64 -5.08 -2.19
CA ILE A 77 -12.87 -4.79 -0.77
C ILE A 77 -14.22 -4.10 -0.57
N ASP A 78 -14.52 -3.06 -1.34
CA ASP A 78 -15.79 -2.34 -1.25
C ASP A 78 -16.99 -3.25 -1.56
N THR A 79 -16.85 -4.09 -2.59
CA THR A 79 -17.89 -5.08 -2.95
C THR A 79 -18.10 -6.07 -1.80
N SER A 80 -17.02 -6.56 -1.19
CA SER A 80 -17.11 -7.49 -0.06
C SER A 80 -17.82 -6.86 1.14
N PHE A 81 -17.50 -5.59 1.47
CA PHE A 81 -18.17 -4.88 2.55
C PHE A 81 -19.65 -4.62 2.26
N GLN A 82 -20.01 -4.28 1.02
CA GLN A 82 -21.41 -4.12 0.62
C GLN A 82 -22.19 -5.42 0.81
N ASN A 83 -21.63 -6.54 0.36
CA ASN A 83 -22.27 -7.85 0.48
C ASN A 83 -22.41 -8.28 1.96
N ILE A 84 -21.40 -8.01 2.80
CA ILE A 84 -21.49 -8.26 4.25
C ILE A 84 -22.64 -7.47 4.88
N HIS A 85 -22.78 -6.20 4.49
CA HIS A 85 -23.85 -5.34 5.00
C HIS A 85 -25.24 -5.81 4.53
N ASP A 86 -25.37 -6.21 3.27
CA ASP A 86 -26.67 -6.61 2.68
C ASP A 86 -27.13 -8.00 3.11
N ASN A 87 -26.20 -8.85 3.56
CA ASN A 87 -26.51 -10.16 4.15
C ASN A 87 -26.83 -10.09 5.66
N CYS A 88 -26.87 -8.89 6.24
CA CYS A 88 -27.17 -8.64 7.64
C CYS A 88 -28.67 -8.48 7.90
#